data_AF-G2IIA3-F1
#
_entry.id   AF-G2IIA3-F1
#
_cell.length_a   1.000
_cell.length_b   1.000
_cell.length_c   1.000
_cell.angle_alpha   90.00
_cell.angle_beta   90.00
_cell.angle_gamma   90.00
#
_symmetry.space_group_name_H-M   'P 1'
#
loop_
_entity.id
_entity.type
_entity.pdbx_description
1 polymer ?
#
loop_
_entity_poly.entity_id
_entity_poly.type
_entity_poly.pdbx_seq_one_letter_code
_entity_poly.pdbx_strand_id
1 'polypeptide(L)'
;MESHGARQAREEAVARHIVAGNELLLIPGGIERLEALLGLIADARERLDIFYYIFGRDECSQQVIDALVEACNRHVAVTLIVDAFGTATTPDSVFAPLREAGARFARFGAHRTTRYLIRNHQKMAIADGRHALIGGFNCEKSYFGSWTEELAWCDLGMMVRGPLAGALQHWFDALADWTIDSPQRFRRLRQLVRDWKPGTGEARWLIGGPTRYLNSWTRHVKADLEKGERLDLVAAYFSPSRGMIKRINGVARRGCARLIAPMRSDNSATIGAARHLYKRLLRGGVRIFEYRPQKLHMKLIVIDDIVYVGSANFDMRSLFINLELMLRIEDAAFAAEARALVERLAADSDEIDARVHRYMAGPLQRFIWSLQYLLVGVLDYTVTRRLNSRRKR
;
A
#
# COMPACT_ATOMS: atom_id res chain seq x y z
N MET A 1 16.25 -30.25 6.50
CA MET A 1 15.70 -30.61 5.18
C MET A 1 14.19 -30.70 5.34
N GLU A 2 13.49 -29.58 5.21
CA GLU A 2 12.02 -29.62 5.14
C GLU A 2 11.60 -30.17 3.77
N SER A 3 10.66 -31.12 3.80
CA SER A 3 10.21 -31.83 2.60
C SER A 3 9.53 -30.89 1.60
N HIS A 4 9.71 -31.17 0.31
CA HIS A 4 9.07 -30.45 -0.81
C HIS A 4 7.55 -30.27 -0.62
N GLY A 5 6.88 -31.20 0.07
CA GLY A 5 5.43 -31.15 0.34
C GLY A 5 4.98 -30.06 1.34
N ALA A 6 5.82 -29.66 2.30
CA ALA A 6 5.51 -28.54 3.20
C ALA A 6 5.76 -27.18 2.53
N ARG A 7 6.56 -27.17 1.44
CA ARG A 7 6.89 -25.99 0.64
C ARG A 7 5.79 -25.66 -0.37
N GLN A 8 5.14 -26.69 -0.91
CA GLN A 8 4.05 -26.57 -1.89
C GLN A 8 2.72 -26.08 -1.25
N ALA A 9 2.51 -26.32 0.05
CA ALA A 9 1.35 -25.82 0.80
C ALA A 9 1.37 -24.31 1.10
N ARG A 10 2.36 -23.56 0.59
CA ARG A 10 2.52 -22.11 0.79
C ARG A 10 2.27 -21.28 -0.48
N GLU A 11 1.86 -21.92 -1.58
CA GLU A 11 1.62 -21.30 -2.91
C GLU A 11 0.15 -21.37 -3.36
N GLU A 12 -0.80 -21.69 -2.47
CA GLU A 12 -2.22 -21.75 -2.86
C GLU A 12 -2.82 -20.34 -3.03
N ALA A 13 -3.38 -20.10 -4.21
CA ALA A 13 -4.28 -18.99 -4.46
C ALA A 13 -5.40 -19.03 -3.41
N VAL A 14 -5.47 -17.94 -2.64
CA VAL A 14 -6.42 -17.74 -1.54
C VAL A 14 -7.88 -17.93 -2.01
N ALA A 15 -8.79 -18.26 -1.09
CA ALA A 15 -10.21 -18.36 -1.39
C ALA A 15 -10.77 -17.08 -2.05
N ARG A 16 -11.69 -17.26 -3.00
CA ARG A 16 -12.47 -16.16 -3.58
C ARG A 16 -13.64 -15.82 -2.67
N HIS A 17 -13.84 -14.54 -2.40
CA HIS A 17 -14.95 -14.06 -1.57
C HIS A 17 -15.86 -13.13 -2.39
N ILE A 18 -17.18 -13.33 -2.29
CA ILE A 18 -18.15 -12.41 -2.88
C ILE A 18 -18.63 -11.43 -1.82
N VAL A 19 -18.30 -10.15 -1.97
CA VAL A 19 -18.70 -9.09 -1.03
C VAL A 19 -19.27 -7.90 -1.80
N ALA A 20 -20.49 -7.48 -1.46
CA ALA A 20 -21.19 -6.38 -2.11
C ALA A 20 -21.20 -6.46 -3.66
N GLY A 21 -21.35 -7.68 -4.21
CA GLY A 21 -21.35 -7.93 -5.66
C GLY A 21 -19.96 -7.94 -6.32
N ASN A 22 -18.88 -8.02 -5.54
CA ASN A 22 -17.50 -8.10 -6.04
C ASN A 22 -16.88 -9.43 -5.65
N GLU A 23 -16.20 -10.09 -6.59
CA GLU A 23 -15.27 -11.18 -6.29
C GLU A 23 -13.92 -10.58 -5.86
N LEU A 24 -13.49 -10.96 -4.67
CA LEU A 24 -12.27 -10.50 -4.02
C LEU A 24 -11.31 -11.68 -3.81
N LEU A 25 -10.04 -11.47 -4.14
CA LEU A 25 -8.99 -12.47 -4.00
C LEU A 25 -7.70 -11.82 -3.49
N LEU A 26 -7.15 -12.31 -2.38
CA LEU A 26 -5.84 -11.91 -1.88
C LEU A 26 -4.72 -12.67 -2.60
N ILE A 27 -3.64 -11.97 -2.95
CA ILE A 27 -2.51 -12.52 -3.70
C ILE A 27 -1.21 -12.22 -2.96
N PRO A 28 -0.86 -13.04 -1.95
CA PRO A 28 0.31 -12.79 -1.11
C PRO A 28 1.62 -13.23 -1.79
N GLY A 29 1.58 -14.16 -2.74
CA GLY A 29 2.77 -14.65 -3.44
C GLY A 29 3.26 -13.70 -4.55
N GLY A 30 4.59 -13.60 -4.71
CA GLY A 30 5.21 -12.66 -5.64
C GLY A 30 5.05 -13.05 -7.11
N ILE A 31 5.23 -14.33 -7.42
CA ILE A 31 5.10 -14.87 -8.78
C ILE A 31 3.64 -14.74 -9.23
N GLU A 32 2.72 -15.13 -8.37
CA GLU A 32 1.27 -15.08 -8.59
C GLU A 32 0.78 -13.64 -8.77
N ARG A 33 1.42 -12.65 -8.13
CA ARG A 33 1.13 -11.23 -8.39
C ARG A 33 1.54 -10.80 -9.80
N LEU A 34 2.69 -11.25 -10.29
CA LEU A 34 3.14 -10.96 -11.65
C LEU A 34 2.21 -11.64 -12.67
N GLU A 35 1.90 -12.91 -12.45
CA GLU A 35 0.95 -13.66 -13.28
C GLU A 35 -0.43 -13.00 -13.31
N ALA A 36 -0.94 -12.55 -12.15
CA ALA A 36 -2.21 -11.84 -12.08
C ALA A 36 -2.18 -10.49 -12.83
N LEU A 37 -1.05 -9.77 -12.77
CA LEU A 37 -0.87 -8.52 -13.51
C LEU A 37 -0.84 -8.78 -15.02
N LEU A 38 -0.01 -9.72 -15.48
CA LEU A 38 0.12 -10.07 -16.89
C LEU A 38 -1.19 -10.65 -17.45
N GLY A 39 -1.88 -11.51 -16.68
CA GLY A 39 -3.19 -12.04 -17.02
C GLY A 39 -4.25 -10.94 -17.16
N LEU A 40 -4.29 -9.97 -16.23
CA LEU A 40 -5.19 -8.83 -16.32
C LEU A 40 -4.92 -7.97 -17.57
N ILE A 41 -3.66 -7.79 -17.95
CA ILE A 41 -3.28 -7.06 -19.17
C ILE A 41 -3.67 -7.85 -20.43
N ALA A 42 -3.44 -9.16 -20.42
CA ALA A 42 -3.77 -10.04 -21.55
C ALA A 42 -5.29 -10.11 -21.80
N ASP A 43 -6.08 -10.16 -20.74
CA ASP A 43 -7.53 -10.31 -20.80
C ASP A 43 -8.28 -9.02 -21.18
N ALA A 44 -7.66 -7.85 -21.00
CA ALA A 44 -8.27 -6.56 -21.31
C ALA A 44 -8.70 -6.46 -22.79
N ARG A 45 -9.90 -5.93 -23.03
CA ARG A 45 -10.53 -5.89 -24.37
C ARG A 45 -10.75 -4.48 -24.91
N GLU A 46 -11.07 -3.54 -24.05
CA GLU A 46 -11.44 -2.18 -24.43
C GLU A 46 -10.43 -1.18 -23.89
N ARG A 47 -10.09 -1.29 -22.60
CA ARG A 47 -9.30 -0.27 -21.90
C ARG A 47 -8.47 -0.85 -20.78
N LEU A 48 -7.26 -0.31 -20.63
CA LEU A 48 -6.32 -0.67 -19.58
C LEU A 48 -5.70 0.58 -18.95
N ASP A 49 -5.91 0.76 -17.65
CA ASP A 49 -5.49 1.92 -16.88
C ASP A 49 -4.57 1.52 -15.74
N ILE A 50 -3.32 2.01 -15.75
CA ILE A 50 -2.28 1.56 -14.83
C ILE A 50 -1.60 2.73 -14.15
N PHE A 51 -1.44 2.61 -12.83
CA PHE A 51 -0.64 3.52 -12.03
C PHE A 51 0.35 2.75 -11.15
N TYR A 52 1.63 3.14 -11.16
CA TYR A 52 2.64 2.67 -10.21
C TYR A 52 3.51 3.80 -9.64
N TYR A 53 3.87 3.69 -8.36
CA TYR A 53 4.82 4.62 -7.73
C TYR A 53 6.26 4.40 -8.23
N ILE A 54 6.76 3.17 -8.12
CA ILE A 54 8.02 2.74 -8.74
C ILE A 54 7.69 1.83 -9.93
N PHE A 55 8.26 2.18 -11.08
CA PHE A 55 8.36 1.32 -12.24
C PHE A 55 9.85 1.14 -12.55
N GLY A 56 10.36 -0.07 -12.36
CA GLY A 56 11.78 -0.40 -12.43
C GLY A 56 12.35 -0.40 -13.84
N ARG A 57 13.61 -0.84 -13.95
CA ARG A 57 14.28 -1.16 -15.21
C ARG A 57 14.96 -2.52 -15.07
N ASP A 58 14.12 -3.55 -15.08
CA ASP A 58 14.48 -4.95 -14.94
C ASP A 58 13.60 -5.85 -15.82
N GLU A 59 13.92 -7.15 -15.85
CA GLU A 59 13.23 -8.17 -16.63
C GLU A 59 11.71 -8.26 -16.37
N CYS A 60 11.25 -8.05 -15.14
CA CYS A 60 9.82 -8.11 -14.81
C CYS A 60 9.11 -6.85 -15.31
N SER A 61 9.72 -5.68 -15.10
CA SER A 61 9.18 -4.42 -15.62
C SER A 61 9.13 -4.42 -17.16
N GLN A 62 10.09 -5.06 -17.83
CA GLN A 62 10.11 -5.21 -19.28
C GLN A 62 8.98 -6.12 -19.76
N GLN A 63 8.75 -7.27 -19.11
CA GLN A 63 7.62 -8.14 -19.44
C GLN A 63 6.29 -7.41 -19.34
N VAL A 64 6.12 -6.54 -18.34
CA VAL A 64 4.92 -5.70 -18.22
C VAL A 64 4.83 -4.72 -19.39
N ILE A 65 5.91 -4.02 -19.76
CA ILE A 65 5.91 -3.11 -20.93
C ILE A 65 5.54 -3.85 -22.21
N ASP A 66 6.12 -5.03 -22.45
CA ASP A 66 5.86 -5.84 -23.64
C ASP A 66 4.39 -6.27 -23.69
N ALA A 67 3.83 -6.69 -22.55
CA ALA A 67 2.41 -7.04 -22.45
C ALA A 67 1.49 -5.84 -22.72
N LEU A 68 1.88 -4.63 -22.30
CA LEU A 68 1.13 -3.40 -22.58
C LEU A 68 1.19 -3.00 -24.05
N VAL A 69 2.36 -3.11 -24.68
CA VAL A 69 2.53 -2.92 -26.13
C VAL A 69 1.64 -3.89 -26.90
N GLU A 70 1.62 -5.16 -26.48
CA GLU A 70 0.76 -6.17 -27.10
C GLU A 70 -0.74 -5.83 -26.91
N ALA A 71 -1.14 -5.29 -25.75
CA ALA A 71 -2.50 -4.77 -25.57
C ALA A 71 -2.82 -3.62 -26.53
N CYS A 72 -1.90 -2.69 -26.75
CA CYS A 72 -2.06 -1.63 -27.76
C CYS A 72 -2.22 -2.20 -29.18
N ASN A 73 -1.44 -3.22 -29.54
CA ASN A 73 -1.53 -3.89 -30.85
C ASN A 73 -2.88 -4.58 -31.05
N ARG A 74 -3.52 -5.04 -29.96
CA ARG A 74 -4.91 -5.54 -29.95
C ARG A 74 -5.97 -4.43 -29.93
N HIS A 75 -5.57 -3.17 -30.10
CA HIS A 75 -6.43 -1.97 -30.07
C HIS A 75 -7.08 -1.68 -28.71
N VAL A 76 -6.51 -2.18 -27.61
CA VAL A 76 -6.91 -1.79 -26.26
C VAL A 76 -6.42 -0.37 -25.98
N ALA A 77 -7.27 0.50 -25.43
CA ALA A 77 -6.88 1.84 -25.01
C ALA A 77 -6.03 1.76 -23.73
N VAL A 78 -4.71 1.89 -23.87
CA VAL A 78 -3.77 1.78 -22.74
C VAL A 78 -3.37 3.17 -22.21
N THR A 79 -3.49 3.36 -20.89
CA THR A 79 -2.95 4.52 -20.17
C THR A 79 -2.04 4.07 -19.04
N LEU A 80 -0.76 4.45 -19.10
CA LEU A 80 0.22 4.23 -18.02
C LEU A 80 0.62 5.57 -17.38
N ILE A 81 0.45 5.66 -16.07
CA ILE A 81 0.94 6.78 -15.26
C ILE A 81 1.94 6.26 -14.24
N VAL A 82 3.08 6.93 -14.11
CA VAL A 82 4.08 6.60 -13.08
C VAL A 82 4.34 7.81 -12.18
N ASP A 83 4.70 7.61 -10.92
CA ASP A 83 5.13 8.71 -10.06
C ASP A 83 6.53 9.20 -10.45
N ALA A 84 6.70 10.52 -10.64
CA ALA A 84 7.96 11.11 -11.06
C ALA A 84 9.07 10.95 -10.01
N PHE A 85 8.73 10.89 -8.71
CA PHE A 85 9.70 10.72 -7.64
C PHE A 85 10.10 9.25 -7.49
N GLY A 86 9.11 8.35 -7.42
CA GLY A 86 9.37 6.91 -7.28
C GLY A 86 10.08 6.33 -8.49
N THR A 87 9.77 6.81 -9.69
CA THR A 87 10.32 6.33 -10.98
C THR A 87 11.40 7.27 -11.52
N ALA A 88 12.10 8.02 -10.65
CA ALA A 88 13.09 9.03 -11.05
C ALA A 88 14.34 8.43 -11.71
N THR A 89 14.71 7.19 -11.36
CA THR A 89 15.90 6.49 -11.88
C THR A 89 15.63 5.72 -13.17
N THR A 90 14.37 5.60 -13.59
CA THR A 90 13.97 4.88 -14.80
C THR A 90 13.90 5.87 -15.96
N PRO A 91 14.74 5.72 -17.01
CA PRO A 91 14.78 6.67 -18.11
C PRO A 91 13.54 6.55 -18.99
N ASP A 92 13.16 7.65 -19.66
CA ASP A 92 11.98 7.70 -20.53
C ASP A 92 12.07 6.73 -21.72
N SER A 93 13.27 6.29 -22.10
CA SER A 93 13.48 5.27 -23.14
C SER A 93 12.85 3.91 -22.81
N VAL A 94 12.66 3.58 -21.52
CA VAL A 94 11.95 2.36 -21.10
C VAL A 94 10.48 2.40 -21.53
N PHE A 95 9.89 3.59 -21.62
CA PHE A 95 8.48 3.79 -21.97
C PHE A 95 8.28 4.17 -23.45
N ALA A 96 9.36 4.33 -24.22
CA ALA A 96 9.28 4.71 -25.62
C ALA A 96 8.48 3.70 -26.48
N PRO A 97 8.70 2.37 -26.36
CA PRO A 97 7.93 1.39 -27.14
C PRO A 97 6.42 1.48 -26.88
N LEU A 98 6.03 1.71 -25.62
CA LEU A 98 4.64 1.85 -25.22
C LEU A 98 3.98 3.10 -25.85
N ARG A 99 4.72 4.21 -25.92
CA ARG A 99 4.23 5.45 -26.58
C ARG A 99 4.15 5.28 -28.09
N GLU A 100 5.12 4.60 -28.69
CA GLU A 100 5.14 4.29 -30.13
C GLU A 100 3.97 3.39 -30.53
N ALA A 101 3.57 2.45 -29.66
CA ALA A 101 2.38 1.62 -29.83
C ALA A 101 1.04 2.38 -29.65
N GLY A 102 1.08 3.67 -29.29
CA GLY A 102 -0.10 4.52 -29.17
C GLY A 102 -0.70 4.65 -27.77
N ALA A 103 -0.03 4.13 -26.74
CA ALA A 103 -0.49 4.31 -25.37
C ALA A 103 -0.35 5.76 -24.87
N ARG A 104 -1.23 6.15 -23.96
CA ARG A 104 -1.08 7.40 -23.20
C ARG A 104 -0.10 7.18 -22.05
N PHE A 105 0.94 8.00 -21.97
CA PHE A 105 1.94 7.93 -20.90
C PHE A 105 2.14 9.30 -20.24
N ALA A 106 2.21 9.33 -18.91
CA ALA A 106 2.63 10.52 -18.19
C ALA A 106 3.27 10.23 -16.82
N ARG A 107 3.96 11.25 -16.30
CA ARG A 107 4.54 11.24 -14.95
C ARG A 107 3.73 12.15 -14.01
N PHE A 108 3.23 11.58 -12.92
CA PHE A 108 2.62 12.33 -11.84
C PHE A 108 3.69 13.14 -11.10
N GLY A 109 3.46 14.45 -10.91
CA GLY A 109 4.36 15.32 -10.15
C GLY A 109 5.61 15.76 -10.92
N ALA A 110 5.61 15.71 -12.26
CA ALA A 110 6.78 15.98 -13.11
C ALA A 110 7.38 17.40 -12.99
N HIS A 111 6.67 18.37 -12.42
CA HIS A 111 7.17 19.73 -12.28
C HIS A 111 8.07 19.89 -11.04
N ARG A 112 9.26 20.47 -11.24
CA ARG A 112 10.24 20.85 -10.20
C ARG A 112 9.75 22.02 -9.33
N THR A 113 8.72 21.80 -8.53
CA THR A 113 8.24 22.72 -7.49
C THR A 113 8.29 22.01 -6.14
N THR A 114 8.33 22.69 -5.00
CA THR A 114 8.32 22.05 -3.65
C THR A 114 7.18 21.04 -3.43
N ARG A 115 6.17 21.05 -4.31
CA ARG A 115 5.06 20.12 -4.36
C ARG A 115 5.39 18.76 -4.97
N TYR A 116 6.59 18.57 -5.55
CA TYR A 116 7.15 17.24 -5.88
C TYR A 116 7.24 16.33 -4.65
N LEU A 117 7.21 16.89 -3.43
CA LEU A 117 7.20 16.13 -2.19
C LEU A 117 5.85 15.46 -1.90
N ILE A 118 4.78 15.81 -2.61
CA ILE A 118 3.53 15.04 -2.62
C ILE A 118 3.70 13.96 -3.67
N ARG A 119 3.68 12.71 -3.21
CA ARG A 119 3.87 11.53 -4.05
C ARG A 119 2.54 10.82 -4.21
N ASN A 120 2.33 10.24 -5.38
CA ASN A 120 1.25 9.29 -5.57
C ASN A 120 1.77 7.87 -5.31
N HIS A 121 1.35 7.31 -4.18
CA HIS A 121 1.75 5.99 -3.72
C HIS A 121 0.75 4.90 -4.11
N GLN A 122 -0.33 5.25 -4.80
CA GLN A 122 -1.30 4.27 -5.30
C GLN A 122 -0.60 3.27 -6.23
N LYS A 123 -1.10 2.04 -6.27
CA LYS A 123 -0.72 1.00 -7.23
C LYS A 123 -2.02 0.34 -7.68
N MET A 124 -2.31 0.45 -8.97
CA MET A 124 -3.52 -0.11 -9.53
C MET A 124 -3.30 -0.45 -11.01
N ALA A 125 -3.88 -1.56 -11.44
CA ALA A 125 -4.09 -1.88 -12.84
C ALA A 125 -5.57 -2.23 -13.01
N ILE A 126 -6.25 -1.59 -13.95
CA ILE A 126 -7.70 -1.70 -14.15
C ILE A 126 -7.96 -2.08 -15.60
N ALA A 127 -8.67 -3.18 -15.83
CA ALA A 127 -9.09 -3.62 -17.14
C ALA A 127 -10.61 -3.47 -17.29
N ASP A 128 -11.02 -2.79 -18.36
CA ASP A 128 -12.40 -2.65 -18.85
C ASP A 128 -13.41 -2.14 -17.80
N GLY A 129 -12.94 -1.48 -16.74
CA GLY A 129 -13.78 -1.07 -15.61
C GLY A 129 -14.41 -2.23 -14.84
N ARG A 130 -13.92 -3.46 -15.04
CA ARG A 130 -14.51 -4.70 -14.47
C ARG A 130 -13.56 -5.45 -13.57
N HIS A 131 -12.26 -5.42 -13.88
CA HIS A 131 -11.22 -6.06 -13.09
C HIS A 131 -10.21 -5.02 -12.62
N ALA A 132 -9.80 -5.09 -11.37
CA ALA A 132 -8.76 -4.26 -10.80
C ALA A 132 -7.80 -5.08 -9.95
N LEU A 133 -6.51 -4.91 -10.19
CA LEU A 133 -5.43 -5.41 -9.33
C LEU A 133 -4.84 -4.23 -8.57
N ILE A 134 -4.88 -4.30 -7.23
CA ILE A 134 -4.32 -3.26 -6.35
C ILE A 134 -3.38 -3.89 -5.31
N GLY A 135 -2.58 -3.09 -4.62
CA GLY A 135 -1.75 -3.59 -3.53
C GLY A 135 -0.68 -2.63 -3.06
N GLY A 136 0.25 -3.16 -2.26
CA GLY A 136 1.44 -2.44 -1.79
C GLY A 136 2.63 -2.53 -2.76
N PHE A 137 2.58 -3.42 -3.75
CA PHE A 137 3.72 -3.81 -4.57
C PHE A 137 3.99 -2.86 -5.75
N ASN A 138 5.26 -2.63 -6.06
CA ASN A 138 5.67 -1.85 -7.23
C ASN A 138 5.95 -2.75 -8.45
N CYS A 139 6.12 -2.15 -9.62
CA CYS A 139 6.51 -2.87 -10.82
C CYS A 139 8.04 -2.96 -10.90
N GLU A 140 8.64 -3.86 -10.12
CA GLU A 140 10.08 -4.13 -10.08
C GLU A 140 10.30 -5.59 -9.66
N LYS A 141 11.34 -6.25 -10.19
CA LYS A 141 11.64 -7.68 -9.96
C LYS A 141 11.55 -8.10 -8.49
N SER A 142 12.06 -7.25 -7.59
CA SER A 142 12.08 -7.53 -6.15
C SER A 142 10.67 -7.77 -5.56
N TYR A 143 9.59 -7.27 -6.18
CA TYR A 143 8.21 -7.46 -5.71
C TYR A 143 7.54 -8.75 -6.20
N PHE A 144 8.16 -9.41 -7.16
CA PHE A 144 7.63 -10.59 -7.84
C PHE A 144 8.45 -11.86 -7.57
N GLY A 145 9.45 -11.79 -6.70
CA GLY A 145 10.23 -12.95 -6.27
C GLY A 145 9.44 -13.91 -5.39
N SER A 146 9.88 -15.16 -5.34
CA SER A 146 9.29 -16.20 -4.49
C SER A 146 9.52 -15.92 -3.00
N TRP A 147 8.75 -16.59 -2.14
CA TRP A 147 8.92 -16.54 -0.67
C TRP A 147 10.30 -17.03 -0.18
N THR A 148 11.04 -17.74 -1.03
CA THR A 148 12.34 -18.30 -0.70
C THR A 148 13.50 -17.37 -1.00
N GLU A 149 13.24 -16.29 -1.75
CA GLU A 149 14.25 -15.30 -2.11
C GLU A 149 14.36 -14.23 -1.02
N GLU A 150 15.48 -14.19 -0.30
CA GLU A 150 15.70 -13.24 0.81
C GLU A 150 15.60 -11.76 0.37
N LEU A 151 15.96 -11.48 -0.89
CA LEU A 151 15.95 -10.11 -1.44
C LEU A 151 14.57 -9.66 -1.94
N ALA A 152 13.58 -10.56 -2.00
CA ALA A 152 12.24 -10.23 -2.44
C ALA A 152 11.44 -9.49 -1.34
N TRP A 153 10.39 -8.80 -1.77
CA TRP A 153 9.44 -8.14 -0.88
C TRP A 153 8.32 -9.09 -0.47
N CYS A 154 8.05 -9.16 0.84
CA CYS A 154 6.81 -9.70 1.36
C CYS A 154 5.74 -8.60 1.30
N ASP A 155 4.85 -8.70 0.31
CA ASP A 155 3.79 -7.72 0.05
C ASP A 155 2.45 -8.43 -0.22
N LEU A 156 1.40 -7.67 -0.51
CA LEU A 156 0.06 -8.17 -0.77
C LEU A 156 -0.54 -7.50 -2.01
N GLY A 157 -0.99 -8.34 -2.94
CA GLY A 157 -1.89 -7.96 -4.01
C GLY A 157 -3.34 -8.30 -3.66
N MET A 158 -4.28 -7.65 -4.31
CA MET A 158 -5.69 -8.00 -4.27
C MET A 158 -6.31 -7.80 -5.65
N MET A 159 -6.92 -8.87 -6.16
CA MET A 159 -7.78 -8.82 -7.33
C MET A 159 -9.21 -8.49 -6.89
N VAL A 160 -9.83 -7.57 -7.61
CA VAL A 160 -11.21 -7.12 -7.42
C VAL A 160 -11.92 -7.23 -8.76
N ARG A 161 -12.96 -8.05 -8.84
CA ARG A 161 -13.81 -8.17 -10.03
C ARG A 161 -15.23 -7.79 -9.69
N GLY A 162 -15.80 -6.84 -10.42
CA GLY A 162 -17.15 -6.34 -10.17
C GLY A 162 -17.25 -4.82 -10.09
N PRO A 163 -18.37 -4.29 -9.58
CA PRO A 163 -18.69 -2.85 -9.61
C PRO A 163 -17.63 -1.93 -8.99
N LEU A 164 -16.82 -2.41 -8.04
CA LEU A 164 -15.73 -1.62 -7.45
C LEU A 164 -14.62 -1.31 -8.44
N ALA A 165 -14.36 -2.16 -9.45
CA ALA A 165 -13.38 -1.86 -10.49
C ALA A 165 -13.81 -0.64 -11.30
N GLY A 166 -15.11 -0.52 -11.63
CA GLY A 166 -15.65 0.65 -12.34
C GLY A 166 -15.59 1.92 -11.50
N ALA A 167 -15.90 1.83 -10.20
CA ALA A 167 -15.71 2.96 -9.29
C ALA A 167 -14.24 3.41 -9.21
N LEU A 168 -13.29 2.46 -9.24
CA LEU A 168 -11.87 2.78 -9.28
C LEU A 168 -11.46 3.39 -10.62
N GLN A 169 -12.03 2.94 -11.73
CA GLN A 169 -11.79 3.53 -13.05
C GLN A 169 -12.21 5.01 -13.09
N HIS A 170 -13.36 5.37 -12.52
CA HIS A 170 -13.74 6.78 -12.40
C HIS A 170 -12.74 7.61 -11.59
N TRP A 171 -12.12 7.03 -10.54
CA TRP A 171 -11.04 7.70 -9.82
C TRP A 171 -9.79 7.85 -10.69
N PHE A 172 -9.43 6.81 -11.44
CA PHE A 172 -8.31 6.86 -12.37
C PHE A 172 -8.53 7.90 -13.46
N ASP A 173 -9.73 8.03 -14.02
CA ASP A 173 -10.08 9.04 -15.01
C ASP A 173 -9.80 10.46 -14.50
N ALA A 174 -10.25 10.75 -13.27
CA ALA A 174 -10.01 12.04 -12.64
C ALA A 174 -8.51 12.30 -12.39
N LEU A 175 -7.75 11.25 -12.06
CA LEU A 175 -6.30 11.33 -11.90
C LEU A 175 -5.59 11.55 -13.24
N ALA A 176 -6.00 10.82 -14.28
CA ALA A 176 -5.44 10.90 -15.63
C ALA A 176 -5.71 12.26 -16.26
N ASP A 177 -6.93 12.80 -16.16
CA ASP A 177 -7.25 14.17 -16.58
C ASP A 177 -6.37 15.20 -15.85
N TRP A 178 -6.14 15.02 -14.54
CA TRP A 178 -5.26 15.91 -13.79
C TRP A 178 -3.79 15.79 -14.20
N THR A 179 -3.31 14.59 -14.56
CA THR A 179 -1.90 14.31 -14.86
C THR A 179 -1.52 14.56 -16.32
N ILE A 180 -2.38 14.19 -17.26
CA ILE A 180 -2.15 14.17 -18.71
C ILE A 180 -2.81 15.39 -19.36
N ASP A 181 -4.10 15.59 -19.12
CA ASP A 181 -4.93 16.49 -19.93
C ASP A 181 -5.00 17.93 -19.38
N SER A 182 -4.46 18.14 -18.18
CA SER A 182 -4.55 19.40 -17.46
C SER A 182 -3.22 19.80 -16.84
N PRO A 183 -2.97 21.11 -16.64
CA PRO A 183 -1.86 21.54 -15.80
C PRO A 183 -2.03 20.95 -14.39
N GLN A 184 -0.97 20.31 -13.88
CA GLN A 184 -0.91 19.60 -12.59
C GLN A 184 -1.02 20.55 -11.38
N ARG A 185 -2.16 21.25 -11.28
CA ARG A 185 -2.49 22.22 -10.24
C ARG A 185 -2.95 21.47 -9.00
N PHE A 186 -2.13 21.46 -7.96
CA PHE A 186 -2.43 20.79 -6.69
C PHE A 186 -3.74 21.21 -6.02
N ARG A 187 -4.28 22.41 -6.29
CA ARG A 187 -5.61 22.79 -5.81
C ARG A 187 -6.70 21.87 -6.36
N ARG A 188 -6.61 21.47 -7.64
CA ARG A 188 -7.53 20.53 -8.30
C ARG A 188 -7.38 19.13 -7.72
N LEU A 189 -6.15 18.63 -7.55
CA LEU A 189 -5.93 17.33 -6.89
C LEU A 189 -6.55 17.27 -5.49
N ARG A 190 -6.37 18.32 -4.67
CA ARG A 190 -7.02 18.41 -3.35
C ARG A 190 -8.53 18.42 -3.42
N GLN A 191 -9.09 19.05 -4.46
CA GLN A 191 -10.52 19.09 -4.68
C GLN A 191 -11.04 17.69 -5.05
N LEU A 192 -10.39 16.99 -5.98
CA LEU A 192 -10.71 15.60 -6.35
C LEU A 192 -10.76 14.68 -5.12
N VAL A 193 -9.70 14.70 -4.30
CA VAL A 193 -9.63 13.88 -3.07
C VAL A 193 -10.73 14.24 -2.07
N ARG A 194 -11.04 15.53 -1.91
CA ARG A 194 -12.06 16.00 -0.96
C ARG A 194 -13.48 15.64 -1.42
N ASP A 195 -13.70 15.73 -2.72
CA ASP A 195 -15.03 15.57 -3.32
C ASP A 195 -15.34 14.07 -3.53
N TRP A 196 -14.33 13.19 -3.50
CA TRP A 196 -14.51 11.74 -3.45
C TRP A 196 -15.46 11.29 -2.33
N LYS A 197 -16.49 10.54 -2.71
CA LYS A 197 -17.47 9.94 -1.80
C LYS A 197 -17.29 8.42 -1.82
N PRO A 198 -16.74 7.82 -0.75
CA PRO A 198 -16.58 6.36 -0.68
C PRO A 198 -17.87 5.55 -0.75
N GLY A 199 -19.04 6.18 -0.53
CA GLY A 199 -20.29 5.47 -0.30
C GLY A 199 -20.38 4.83 1.09
N THR A 200 -21.50 4.15 1.34
CA THR A 200 -21.84 3.54 2.64
C THR A 200 -21.86 2.02 2.64
N GLY A 201 -21.56 1.37 1.51
CA GLY A 201 -21.58 -0.09 1.37
C GLY A 201 -20.47 -0.80 2.18
N GLU A 202 -20.61 -2.13 2.24
CA GLU A 202 -19.71 -3.05 2.95
C GLU A 202 -18.28 -3.01 2.38
N ALA A 203 -18.15 -2.82 1.06
CA ALA A 203 -16.87 -2.62 0.40
C ALA A 203 -16.79 -1.23 -0.27
N ARG A 204 -15.69 -0.51 -0.05
CA ARG A 204 -15.53 0.88 -0.54
C ARG A 204 -14.09 1.37 -0.65
N TRP A 205 -13.83 2.16 -1.68
CA TRP A 205 -12.55 2.82 -1.89
C TRP A 205 -12.39 4.06 -1.01
N LEU A 206 -11.28 4.08 -0.29
CA LEU A 206 -10.86 5.17 0.58
C LEU A 206 -9.61 5.83 0.00
N ILE A 207 -9.81 7.02 -0.58
CA ILE A 207 -8.74 7.82 -1.15
C ILE A 207 -8.09 8.70 -0.08
N GLY A 208 -6.78 8.58 0.06
CA GLY A 208 -5.93 9.51 0.80
C GLY A 208 -5.26 10.50 -0.14
N GLY A 209 -4.91 11.68 0.36
CA GLY A 209 -4.21 12.72 -0.38
C GLY A 209 -3.87 13.93 0.47
N PRO A 210 -3.26 14.98 -0.11
CA PRO A 210 -2.78 16.14 0.64
C PRO A 210 -3.94 17.08 1.03
N THR A 211 -4.80 16.69 1.97
CA THR A 211 -5.92 17.53 2.42
C THR A 211 -5.60 18.28 3.71
N ARG A 212 -6.41 19.30 4.06
CA ARG A 212 -6.27 20.02 5.33
C ARG A 212 -6.71 19.16 6.53
N TYR A 213 -7.50 18.12 6.28
CA TYR A 213 -8.13 17.25 7.28
C TYR A 213 -7.54 15.84 7.19
N LEU A 214 -7.96 14.94 8.10
CA LEU A 214 -7.59 13.53 8.00
C LEU A 214 -8.18 12.94 6.72
N ASN A 215 -7.34 12.17 6.03
CA ASN A 215 -7.70 11.46 4.82
C ASN A 215 -8.83 10.45 5.07
N SER A 216 -9.58 10.11 4.02
CA SER A 216 -10.79 9.29 4.17
C SER A 216 -10.47 7.95 4.84
N TRP A 217 -9.42 7.27 4.42
CA TRP A 217 -8.97 6.01 5.02
C TRP A 217 -8.63 6.19 6.51
N THR A 218 -7.87 7.23 6.85
CA THR A 218 -7.48 7.52 8.23
C THR A 218 -8.69 7.75 9.14
N ARG A 219 -9.73 8.43 8.64
CA ARG A 219 -10.96 8.67 9.40
C ARG A 219 -11.73 7.39 9.69
N HIS A 220 -11.81 6.48 8.72
CA HIS A 220 -12.51 5.21 8.90
C HIS A 220 -11.74 4.28 9.83
N VAL A 221 -10.43 4.11 9.62
CA VAL A 221 -9.58 3.32 10.54
C VAL A 221 -9.67 3.87 11.96
N LYS A 222 -9.66 5.20 12.13
CA LYS A 222 -9.84 5.83 13.44
C LYS A 222 -11.17 5.44 14.09
N ALA A 223 -12.27 5.50 13.34
CA ALA A 223 -13.61 5.21 13.84
C ALA A 223 -13.78 3.73 14.18
N ASP A 224 -13.22 2.85 13.35
CA ASP A 224 -13.28 1.40 13.57
C ASP A 224 -12.41 1.00 14.77
N LEU A 225 -11.20 1.56 14.92
CA LEU A 225 -10.36 1.35 16.11
C LEU A 225 -10.98 1.88 17.41
N GLU A 226 -11.87 2.88 17.35
CA GLU A 226 -12.55 3.40 18.55
C GLU A 226 -13.50 2.36 19.15
N LYS A 227 -14.10 1.52 18.31
CA LYS A 227 -15.11 0.52 18.68
C LYS A 227 -14.55 -0.89 18.78
N GLY A 228 -13.55 -1.24 17.98
CA GLY A 228 -13.18 -2.63 17.80
C GLY A 228 -12.49 -3.30 18.97
N GLU A 229 -12.49 -4.62 18.97
CA GLU A 229 -12.02 -5.46 20.07
C GLU A 229 -10.89 -6.40 19.65
N ARG A 230 -10.76 -6.68 18.35
CA ARG A 230 -9.67 -7.47 17.77
C ARG A 230 -8.97 -6.72 16.65
N LEU A 231 -7.68 -6.45 16.81
CA LEU A 231 -6.84 -5.81 15.79
C LEU A 231 -5.69 -6.72 15.37
N ASP A 232 -5.56 -6.94 14.07
CA ASP A 232 -4.38 -7.52 13.44
C ASP A 232 -3.82 -6.51 12.42
N LEU A 233 -2.60 -6.03 12.63
CA LEU A 233 -1.98 -4.97 11.83
C LEU A 233 -0.66 -5.45 11.24
N VAL A 234 -0.53 -5.40 9.92
CA VAL A 234 0.74 -5.60 9.20
C VAL A 234 1.12 -4.26 8.56
N ALA A 235 2.26 -3.71 8.99
CA ALA A 235 2.68 -2.39 8.55
C ALA A 235 4.16 -2.37 8.18
N ALA A 236 4.42 -2.15 6.89
CA ALA A 236 5.77 -1.88 6.37
C ALA A 236 6.43 -0.71 7.11
N TYR A 237 5.72 0.42 7.24
CA TYR A 237 6.16 1.56 8.04
C TYR A 237 5.15 1.87 9.12
N PHE A 238 5.61 1.82 10.38
CA PHE A 238 4.80 2.07 11.55
C PHE A 238 5.34 3.26 12.35
N SER A 239 4.76 4.43 12.14
CA SER A 239 5.07 5.64 12.91
C SER A 239 3.85 6.57 13.06
N PRO A 240 2.71 6.05 13.56
CA PRO A 240 1.49 6.82 13.57
C PRO A 240 1.46 7.87 14.68
N SER A 241 0.46 8.76 14.62
CA SER A 241 0.25 9.76 15.66
C SER A 241 -0.04 9.15 17.04
N ARG A 242 0.24 9.91 18.11
CA ARG A 242 -0.12 9.52 19.50
C ARG A 242 -1.60 9.15 19.67
N GLY A 243 -2.48 9.81 18.91
CA GLY A 243 -3.91 9.52 18.92
C GLY A 243 -4.26 8.14 18.38
N MET A 244 -3.53 7.65 17.38
CA MET A 244 -3.70 6.28 16.87
C MET A 244 -3.12 5.25 17.83
N ILE A 245 -1.94 5.50 18.42
CA ILE A 245 -1.39 4.62 19.46
C ILE A 245 -2.37 4.46 20.63
N LYS A 246 -3.03 5.54 21.07
CA LYS A 246 -4.05 5.47 22.13
C LYS A 246 -5.23 4.56 21.73
N ARG A 247 -5.65 4.58 20.47
CA ARG A 247 -6.77 3.78 19.95
C ARG A 247 -6.39 2.31 19.78
N ILE A 248 -5.19 2.02 19.25
CA ILE A 248 -4.63 0.67 19.18
C ILE A 248 -4.56 0.05 20.58
N ASN A 249 -4.02 0.78 21.56
CA ASN A 249 -4.04 0.34 22.96
C ASN A 249 -5.47 0.26 23.54
N GLY A 250 -6.44 0.94 22.96
CA GLY A 250 -7.86 0.84 23.33
C GLY A 250 -8.42 -0.52 22.93
N VAL A 251 -8.19 -0.94 21.68
CA VAL A 251 -8.56 -2.28 21.18
C VAL A 251 -7.91 -3.36 22.05
N ALA A 252 -6.60 -3.26 22.27
CA ALA A 252 -5.85 -4.22 23.07
C ALA A 252 -6.35 -4.38 24.52
N ARG A 253 -6.99 -3.36 25.08
CA ARG A 253 -7.60 -3.44 26.43
C ARG A 253 -9.00 -4.02 26.42
N ARG A 254 -9.74 -3.86 25.31
CA ARG A 254 -11.09 -4.43 25.17
C ARG A 254 -11.04 -5.91 24.77
N GLY A 255 -10.05 -6.29 23.96
CA GLY A 255 -9.83 -7.67 23.56
C GLY A 255 -8.35 -7.92 23.28
N CYS A 256 -7.97 -7.98 22.00
CA CYS A 256 -6.60 -8.29 21.59
C CYS A 256 -6.11 -7.43 20.43
N ALA A 257 -4.80 -7.16 20.41
CA ALA A 257 -4.16 -6.44 19.32
C ALA A 257 -2.80 -7.04 18.98
N ARG A 258 -2.51 -7.17 17.69
CA ARG A 258 -1.26 -7.67 17.14
C ARG A 258 -0.70 -6.70 16.10
N LEU A 259 0.61 -6.48 16.16
CA LEU A 259 1.39 -5.75 15.15
C LEU A 259 2.47 -6.67 14.58
N ILE A 260 2.45 -6.87 13.27
CA ILE A 260 3.56 -7.41 12.49
C ILE A 260 4.30 -6.23 11.84
N ALA A 261 5.58 -6.09 12.14
CA ALA A 261 6.46 -5.03 11.66
C ALA A 261 7.70 -5.62 10.97
N PRO A 262 8.41 -4.87 10.11
CA PRO A 262 9.64 -5.37 9.50
C PRO A 262 10.78 -5.53 10.51
N MET A 263 11.49 -6.66 10.44
CA MET A 263 12.87 -6.73 10.95
C MET A 263 13.86 -6.06 9.98
N ARG A 264 13.54 -6.07 8.67
CA ARG A 264 14.35 -5.56 7.57
C ARG A 264 13.52 -4.68 6.63
N SER A 265 14.09 -3.58 6.17
CA SER A 265 13.45 -2.58 5.29
C SER A 265 14.52 -1.88 4.43
N ASP A 266 14.12 -1.35 3.27
CA ASP A 266 14.84 -0.36 2.48
C ASP A 266 15.15 0.93 3.25
N ASN A 267 14.35 1.29 4.25
CA ASN A 267 14.55 2.47 5.08
C ASN A 267 14.67 2.10 6.57
N SER A 268 15.90 1.89 7.03
CA SER A 268 16.20 1.51 8.43
C SER A 268 15.73 2.53 9.48
N ALA A 269 15.55 3.81 9.11
CA ALA A 269 15.01 4.81 10.03
C ALA A 269 13.54 4.51 10.41
N THR A 270 12.78 3.85 9.53
CA THR A 270 11.39 3.48 9.81
C THR A 270 11.30 2.37 10.87
N ILE A 271 12.24 1.42 10.86
CA ILE A 271 12.36 0.37 11.89
C ILE A 271 12.63 1.00 13.26
N GLY A 272 13.59 1.92 13.34
CA GLY A 272 13.88 2.61 14.58
C GLY A 272 12.72 3.47 15.08
N ALA A 273 12.01 4.14 14.16
CA ALA A 273 10.80 4.89 14.50
C ALA A 273 9.69 4.00 15.07
N ALA A 274 9.50 2.79 14.54
CA ALA A 274 8.57 1.80 15.07
C ALA A 274 9.00 1.31 16.46
N ARG A 275 10.27 0.89 16.61
CA ARG A 275 10.86 0.41 17.88
C ARG A 275 10.83 1.47 18.98
N HIS A 276 10.89 2.76 18.64
CA HIS A 276 10.66 3.87 19.59
C HIS A 276 9.25 3.80 20.22
N LEU A 277 8.25 3.37 19.46
CA LEU A 277 6.84 3.31 19.87
C LEU A 277 6.47 2.01 20.60
N TYR A 278 7.23 0.92 20.40
CA TYR A 278 6.92 -0.40 20.97
C TYR A 278 6.69 -0.37 22.48
N LYS A 279 7.50 0.38 23.24
CA LYS A 279 7.31 0.52 24.70
C LYS A 279 5.89 0.97 25.08
N ARG A 280 5.26 1.84 24.29
CA ARG A 280 3.89 2.31 24.54
C ARG A 280 2.84 1.29 24.15
N LEU A 281 3.09 0.54 23.08
CA LEU A 281 2.22 -0.53 22.60
C LEU A 281 2.22 -1.73 23.53
N LEU A 282 3.40 -2.20 23.94
CA LEU A 282 3.56 -3.32 24.87
C LEU A 282 2.89 -3.05 26.21
N ARG A 283 3.05 -1.83 26.75
CA ARG A 283 2.31 -1.39 27.96
C ARG A 283 0.79 -1.33 27.78
N GLY A 284 0.32 -1.23 26.54
CA GLY A 284 -1.09 -1.24 26.19
C GLY A 284 -1.67 -2.64 25.98
N GLY A 285 -0.86 -3.71 26.07
CA GLY A 285 -1.30 -5.09 25.80
C GLY A 285 -1.18 -5.53 24.34
N VAL A 286 -0.55 -4.73 23.48
CA VAL A 286 -0.35 -5.08 22.07
C VAL A 286 0.80 -6.09 21.95
N ARG A 287 0.56 -7.20 21.25
CA ARG A 287 1.61 -8.17 20.88
C ARG A 287 2.33 -7.70 19.62
N ILE A 288 3.65 -7.77 19.61
CA ILE A 288 4.48 -7.23 18.53
C ILE A 288 5.36 -8.36 17.99
N PHE A 289 5.44 -8.45 16.67
CA PHE A 289 6.22 -9.45 15.95
C PHE A 289 7.05 -8.74 14.87
N GLU A 290 8.35 -9.07 14.79
CA GLU A 290 9.21 -8.59 13.71
C GLU A 290 9.41 -9.70 12.66
N TYR A 291 8.90 -9.46 11.45
CA TYR A 291 8.97 -10.39 10.33
C TYR A 291 10.42 -10.50 9.81
N ARG A 292 10.92 -11.73 9.79
CA ARG A 292 12.33 -12.08 9.56
C ARG A 292 12.71 -12.43 8.11
N PRO A 293 11.93 -13.24 7.36
CA PRO A 293 12.42 -13.87 6.13
C PRO A 293 12.80 -12.89 5.01
N GLN A 294 12.00 -11.85 4.82
CA GLN A 294 12.10 -10.92 3.68
C GLN A 294 11.85 -9.49 4.14
N LYS A 295 12.08 -8.52 3.26
CA LYS A 295 11.67 -7.14 3.53
C LYS A 295 10.13 -7.06 3.53
N LEU A 296 9.54 -6.69 4.65
CA LEU A 296 8.08 -6.56 4.77
C LEU A 296 7.61 -5.24 4.18
N HIS A 297 6.76 -5.30 3.15
CA HIS A 297 6.15 -4.14 2.51
C HIS A 297 4.62 -4.22 2.44
N MET A 298 3.99 -5.10 3.21
CA MET A 298 2.53 -5.22 3.28
C MET A 298 1.86 -4.08 4.06
N LYS A 299 0.62 -3.74 3.67
CA LYS A 299 -0.27 -2.79 4.38
C LYS A 299 -1.64 -3.45 4.54
N LEU A 300 -1.81 -4.11 5.68
CA LEU A 300 -3.02 -4.86 6.00
C LEU A 300 -3.48 -4.47 7.41
N ILE A 301 -4.76 -4.14 7.56
CA ILE A 301 -5.37 -3.88 8.86
C ILE A 301 -6.64 -4.70 8.92
N VAL A 302 -6.79 -5.52 9.96
CA VAL A 302 -8.03 -6.24 10.25
C VAL A 302 -8.54 -5.80 11.62
N ILE A 303 -9.72 -5.20 11.65
CA ILE A 303 -10.40 -4.72 12.87
C ILE A 303 -11.73 -5.44 12.94
N ASP A 304 -11.88 -6.39 13.86
CA ASP A 304 -13.07 -7.27 13.92
C ASP A 304 -13.36 -7.86 12.52
N ASP A 305 -14.52 -7.63 11.92
CA ASP A 305 -14.83 -8.17 10.59
C ASP A 305 -14.50 -7.21 9.43
N ILE A 306 -13.68 -6.19 9.69
CA ILE A 306 -13.33 -5.15 8.72
C ILE A 306 -11.86 -5.28 8.30
N VAL A 307 -11.63 -5.43 7.00
CA VAL A 307 -10.30 -5.47 6.38
C VAL A 307 -10.01 -4.18 5.62
N TYR A 308 -8.79 -3.67 5.79
CA TYR A 308 -8.20 -2.62 5.00
C TYR A 308 -6.96 -3.14 4.27
N VAL A 309 -6.95 -3.02 2.95
CA VAL A 309 -5.82 -3.42 2.09
C VAL A 309 -5.58 -2.37 1.01
N GLY A 310 -4.32 -2.10 0.70
CA GLY A 310 -3.95 -1.14 -0.35
C GLY A 310 -2.54 -0.59 -0.20
N SER A 311 -2.37 0.69 -0.52
CA SER A 311 -1.04 1.32 -0.63
C SER A 311 -0.58 2.06 0.64
N ALA A 312 -1.50 2.41 1.54
CA ALA A 312 -1.22 3.37 2.61
C ALA A 312 -0.41 2.78 3.77
N ASN A 313 0.78 3.33 4.02
CA ASN A 313 1.55 2.99 5.22
C ASN A 313 0.90 3.55 6.49
N PHE A 314 1.25 2.97 7.65
CA PHE A 314 0.77 3.44 8.95
C PHE A 314 1.71 4.54 9.53
N ASP A 315 2.04 5.54 8.70
CA ASP A 315 2.95 6.64 9.01
C ASP A 315 2.36 8.03 8.75
N MET A 316 3.01 9.07 9.26
CA MET A 316 2.51 10.45 9.15
C MET A 316 2.44 10.99 7.72
N ARG A 317 3.19 10.44 6.76
CA ARG A 317 3.09 10.88 5.35
C ARG A 317 1.82 10.33 4.71
N SER A 318 1.57 9.04 4.85
CA SER A 318 0.42 8.35 4.28
C SER A 318 -0.89 8.78 4.93
N LEU A 319 -0.84 9.10 6.23
CA LEU A 319 -1.98 9.60 6.99
C LEU A 319 -2.47 10.99 6.54
N PHE A 320 -1.62 11.81 5.87
CA PHE A 320 -1.89 13.24 5.67
C PHE A 320 -1.46 13.86 4.33
N ILE A 321 -0.51 13.28 3.61
CA ILE A 321 0.20 13.95 2.51
C ILE A 321 0.12 13.14 1.22
N ASN A 322 0.57 11.89 1.23
CA ASN A 322 0.65 11.08 0.02
C ASN A 322 -0.75 10.80 -0.54
N LEU A 323 -0.84 10.68 -1.86
CA LEU A 323 -2.01 10.11 -2.49
C LEU A 323 -1.97 8.60 -2.26
N GLU A 324 -3.02 8.07 -1.64
CA GLU A 324 -3.08 6.68 -1.20
C GLU A 324 -4.43 6.08 -1.60
N LEU A 325 -4.47 4.76 -1.77
CA LEU A 325 -5.67 4.00 -2.07
C LEU A 325 -5.77 2.86 -1.07
N MET A 326 -6.88 2.76 -0.35
CA MET A 326 -7.22 1.62 0.49
C MET A 326 -8.60 1.13 0.11
N LEU A 327 -8.79 -0.18 0.01
CA LEU A 327 -10.13 -0.78 0.02
C LEU A 327 -10.47 -1.14 1.48
N ARG A 328 -11.61 -0.66 1.95
CA ARG A 328 -12.23 -1.14 3.19
C ARG A 328 -13.30 -2.15 2.83
N ILE A 329 -13.26 -3.33 3.43
CA ILE A 329 -14.19 -4.44 3.22
C ILE A 329 -14.71 -4.85 4.59
N GLU A 330 -16.02 -4.99 4.74
CA GLU A 330 -16.70 -5.44 5.96
C GLU A 330 -17.36 -6.77 5.67
N ASP A 331 -16.66 -7.86 5.99
CA ASP A 331 -17.10 -9.24 5.75
C ASP A 331 -16.30 -10.19 6.67
N ALA A 332 -17.02 -10.99 7.47
CA ALA A 332 -16.40 -11.84 8.48
C ALA A 332 -15.54 -12.96 7.87
N ALA A 333 -15.98 -13.55 6.75
CA ALA A 333 -15.25 -14.63 6.08
C ALA A 333 -13.95 -14.11 5.48
N PHE A 334 -13.99 -12.97 4.80
CA PHE A 334 -12.80 -12.30 4.25
C PHE A 334 -11.85 -11.83 5.37
N ALA A 335 -12.39 -11.35 6.49
CA ALA A 335 -11.58 -10.98 7.65
C ALA A 335 -10.88 -12.19 8.28
N ALA A 336 -11.52 -13.36 8.31
CA ALA A 336 -10.90 -14.62 8.75
C ALA A 336 -9.75 -15.04 7.82
N GLU A 337 -9.93 -14.91 6.51
CA GLU A 337 -8.89 -15.20 5.51
C GLU A 337 -7.68 -14.26 5.67
N ALA A 338 -7.92 -12.95 5.80
CA ALA A 338 -6.88 -11.97 6.06
C ALA A 338 -6.12 -12.27 7.36
N ARG A 339 -6.80 -12.77 8.39
CA ARG A 339 -6.14 -13.20 9.64
C ARG A 339 -5.32 -14.46 9.49
N ALA A 340 -5.76 -15.42 8.70
CA ALA A 340 -4.96 -16.61 8.41
C ALA A 340 -3.61 -16.21 7.78
N LEU A 341 -3.60 -15.20 6.90
CA LEU A 341 -2.36 -14.62 6.39
C LEU A 341 -1.51 -13.99 7.50
N VAL A 342 -2.11 -13.22 8.42
CA VAL A 342 -1.37 -12.63 9.55
C VAL A 342 -0.77 -13.70 10.48
N GLU A 343 -1.49 -14.79 10.75
CA GLU A 343 -0.99 -15.90 11.57
C GLU A 343 0.23 -16.57 10.91
N ARG A 344 0.21 -16.76 9.57
CA ARG A 344 1.37 -17.27 8.83
C ARG A 344 2.57 -16.33 8.97
N LEU A 345 2.38 -15.02 8.81
CA LEU A 345 3.45 -14.04 8.99
C LEU A 345 3.99 -14.04 10.42
N ALA A 346 3.12 -14.18 11.43
CA ALA A 346 3.52 -14.25 12.83
C ALA A 346 4.36 -15.50 13.13
N ALA A 347 4.06 -16.64 12.51
CA ALA A 347 4.83 -17.87 12.66
C ALA A 347 6.27 -17.73 12.12
N ASP A 348 6.48 -16.90 11.09
CA ASP A 348 7.79 -16.60 10.54
C ASP A 348 8.45 -15.35 11.19
N SER A 349 7.92 -14.85 12.31
CA SER A 349 8.38 -13.63 12.99
C SER A 349 8.93 -13.88 14.39
N ASP A 350 9.79 -12.97 14.86
CA ASP A 350 10.26 -12.96 16.25
C ASP A 350 9.30 -12.13 17.13
N GLU A 351 8.76 -12.71 18.20
CA GLU A 351 7.92 -11.96 19.14
C GLU A 351 8.77 -11.00 20.01
N ILE A 352 8.42 -9.72 19.99
CA ILE A 352 9.11 -8.66 20.73
C ILE A 352 8.34 -8.35 22.00
N ASP A 353 8.70 -9.03 23.09
CA ASP A 353 8.15 -8.75 24.41
C ASP A 353 8.86 -7.56 25.11
N ALA A 354 8.43 -7.24 26.34
CA ALA A 354 9.04 -6.17 27.13
C ALA A 354 10.49 -6.45 27.57
N ARG A 355 10.92 -7.72 27.63
CA ARG A 355 12.31 -8.10 27.95
C ARG A 355 13.20 -7.91 26.72
N VAL A 356 12.82 -8.46 25.57
CA VAL A 356 13.50 -8.33 24.28
C VAL A 356 13.62 -6.85 23.91
N HIS A 357 12.53 -6.08 23.99
CA HIS A 357 12.57 -4.64 23.72
C HIS A 357 13.56 -3.91 24.63
N ARG A 358 13.57 -4.21 25.93
CA ARG A 358 14.52 -3.58 26.87
C ARG A 358 15.97 -3.94 26.57
N TYR A 359 16.23 -5.19 26.17
CA TYR A 359 17.55 -5.66 25.78
C TYR A 359 18.07 -4.94 24.53
N MET A 360 17.23 -4.81 23.50
CA MET A 360 17.56 -4.05 22.28
C MET A 360 17.70 -2.54 22.54
N ALA A 361 16.92 -2.01 23.49
CA ALA A 361 16.82 -0.59 23.79
C ALA A 361 17.86 -0.14 24.83
N GLY A 362 19.16 -0.32 24.56
CA GLY A 362 20.23 0.33 25.31
C GLY A 362 20.14 1.87 25.25
N PRO A 363 20.84 2.62 26.12
CA PRO A 363 20.74 4.09 26.17
C PRO A 363 21.01 4.76 24.81
N LEU A 364 22.07 4.33 24.12
CA LEU A 364 22.41 4.83 22.78
C LEU A 364 21.32 4.49 21.75
N GLN A 365 20.82 3.25 21.75
CA GLN A 365 19.78 2.85 20.80
C GLN A 365 18.46 3.57 21.01
N ARG A 366 18.07 3.82 22.28
CA ARG A 366 16.89 4.65 22.57
C ARG A 366 17.02 6.06 22.02
N PHE A 367 18.21 6.64 22.11
CA PHE A 367 18.49 7.95 21.54
C PHE A 367 18.39 7.91 20.01
N ILE A 368 19.04 6.95 19.36
CA ILE A 368 18.99 6.75 17.90
C ILE A 368 17.55 6.56 17.41
N TRP A 369 16.77 5.66 18.04
CA TRP A 369 15.37 5.44 17.68
C TRP A 369 14.51 6.69 17.88
N SER A 370 14.81 7.51 18.89
CA SER A 370 14.11 8.79 19.11
C SER A 370 14.43 9.80 18.01
N LEU A 371 15.68 9.86 17.55
CA LEU A 371 16.07 10.70 16.40
C LEU A 371 15.43 10.21 15.10
N GLN A 372 15.40 8.90 14.87
CA GLN A 372 14.75 8.31 13.69
C GLN A 372 13.24 8.54 13.69
N TYR A 373 12.59 8.42 14.85
CA TYR A 373 11.18 8.81 15.03
C TYR A 373 10.96 10.31 14.79
N LEU A 374 11.86 11.18 15.27
CA LEU A 374 11.78 12.62 15.01
C LEU A 374 11.94 12.92 13.52
N LEU A 375 12.89 12.27 12.85
CA LEU A 375 13.17 12.45 11.43
C LEU A 375 11.97 12.07 10.56
N VAL A 376 11.49 10.83 10.68
CA VAL A 376 10.45 10.27 9.81
C VAL A 376 9.05 10.68 10.28
N GLY A 377 8.79 10.64 11.59
CA GLY A 377 7.47 10.89 12.17
C GLY A 377 7.14 12.37 12.37
N VAL A 378 8.13 13.27 12.37
CA VAL A 378 7.89 14.71 12.65
C VAL A 378 8.49 15.61 11.59
N LEU A 379 9.80 15.56 11.34
CA LEU A 379 10.50 16.52 10.49
C LEU A 379 10.10 16.38 9.03
N ASP A 380 10.22 15.18 8.46
CA ASP A 380 9.87 14.91 7.07
C ASP A 380 8.42 15.30 6.77
N TYR A 381 7.50 14.89 7.65
CA TYR A 381 6.10 15.31 7.61
C TYR A 381 5.91 16.83 7.70
N THR A 382 6.51 17.48 8.70
CA THR A 382 6.29 18.91 8.98
C THR A 382 6.87 19.79 7.88
N VAL A 383 8.07 19.46 7.39
CA VAL A 383 8.71 20.15 6.27
C VAL A 383 7.86 20.01 5.02
N THR A 384 7.48 18.77 4.67
CA THR A 384 6.64 18.51 3.51
C THR A 384 5.30 19.24 3.61
N ARG A 385 4.63 19.20 4.77
CA ARG A 385 3.35 19.89 4.97
C ARG A 385 3.50 21.41 4.89
N ARG A 386 4.49 22.02 5.55
CA ARG A 386 4.71 23.48 5.54
C ARG A 386 5.02 24.01 4.15
N LEU A 387 5.87 23.29 3.39
CA LEU A 387 6.20 23.65 2.01
C LEU A 387 5.00 23.56 1.07
N ASN A 388 4.03 22.69 1.37
CA ASN A 388 2.85 22.47 0.55
C ASN A 388 1.60 23.26 1.00
N SER A 389 1.57 23.76 2.24
CA SER A 389 0.46 24.56 2.78
C SER A 389 0.61 26.06 2.58
N ARG A 390 1.80 26.57 2.22
CA ARG A 390 1.99 28.00 1.94
C ARG A 390 1.21 28.41 0.69
N ARG A 391 0.18 29.26 0.88
CA ARG A 391 -0.38 30.09 -0.19
C ARG A 391 0.77 30.94 -0.73
N LYS A 392 1.10 30.83 -2.03
CA LYS A 392 1.59 32.02 -2.72
C LYS A 392 0.44 33.02 -2.61
N ARG A 393 0.68 34.12 -1.89
CA ARG A 393 -0.20 35.29 -1.91
C ARG A 393 -0.31 35.80 -3.34
#